data_AF-A0AAN9YMC3-F1
#
_entry.id   AF-A0AAN9YMC3-F1
#
_cell.length_a   1.000
_cell.length_b   1.000
_cell.length_c   1.000
_cell.angle_alpha   90.00
_cell.angle_beta   90.00
_cell.angle_gamma   90.00
#
_symmetry.space_group_name_H-M   'P 1'
#
loop_
_entity.id
_entity.type
_entity.pdbx_description
1 polymer ?
#
loop_
_entity_poly.entity_id
_entity_poly.type
_entity_poly.pdbx_seq_one_letter_code
_entity_poly.pdbx_strand_id
1 'polypeptide(L)'
;MAGIYGWLPPPLSGPPLNLTVVQNTADKILELWDFEDSYGWDFSLLAMNSLRLGDVEQAVAYLLHPVFQFDDAGYPVGGSRVPTPYFPNAASLLLATAMMAGGWDEDTGPHFPQGWDVRVEGFIPGL
;
A
#
# COMPACT_ATOMS: atom_id res chain seq x y z
N MET A 1 -8.72 -0.02 10.32
CA MET A 1 -9.25 -1.04 9.38
C MET A 1 -8.81 -0.79 7.93
N ALA A 2 -8.56 0.47 7.54
CA ALA A 2 -8.12 0.92 6.22
C ALA A 2 -7.14 0.04 5.43
N GLY A 3 -6.05 -0.42 6.07
CA GLY A 3 -5.01 -1.22 5.43
C GLY A 3 -5.18 -2.74 5.58
N ILE A 4 -6.19 -3.19 6.33
CA ILE A 4 -6.32 -4.61 6.68
C ILE A 4 -6.69 -5.43 5.45
N TYR A 5 -7.58 -4.92 4.60
CA TYR A 5 -7.91 -5.61 3.35
C TYR A 5 -6.71 -5.69 2.42
N GLY A 6 -5.82 -4.68 2.41
CA GLY A 6 -4.56 -4.68 1.69
C GLY A 6 -3.57 -5.76 2.15
N TRP A 7 -3.39 -5.87 3.47
CA TRP A 7 -2.35 -6.70 4.06
C TRP A 7 -2.80 -8.14 4.34
N LEU A 8 -4.02 -8.36 4.80
CA LEU A 8 -4.51 -9.69 5.15
C LEU A 8 -5.46 -10.22 4.07
N PRO A 9 -5.41 -11.53 3.76
CA PRO A 9 -6.38 -12.12 2.86
C PRO A 9 -7.80 -11.99 3.44
N PRO A 10 -8.84 -12.02 2.58
CA PRO A 10 -10.22 -12.03 3.02
C PRO A 10 -10.48 -13.14 4.06
N PRO A 11 -11.41 -12.93 5.01
CA PRO A 11 -11.65 -13.91 6.06
C PRO A 11 -12.06 -15.26 5.48
N LEU A 12 -11.33 -16.32 5.88
CA LEU A 12 -11.60 -17.71 5.48
C LEU A 12 -12.84 -18.31 6.18
N SER A 13 -13.32 -17.67 7.23
CA SER A 13 -14.48 -18.09 8.01
C SER A 13 -15.31 -16.87 8.44
N GLY A 14 -16.62 -17.03 8.49
CA GLY A 14 -17.55 -15.95 8.82
C GLY A 14 -18.13 -15.28 7.56
N PRO A 15 -18.87 -14.17 7.73
CA PRO A 15 -19.45 -13.46 6.61
C PRO A 15 -18.34 -12.84 5.72
N PRO A 16 -18.52 -12.84 4.39
CA PRO A 16 -17.55 -12.21 3.50
C PRO A 16 -17.47 -10.71 3.76
N LEU A 17 -16.31 -10.14 3.43
CA LEU A 17 -16.09 -8.70 3.52
C LEU A 17 -17.02 -7.97 2.54
N ASN A 18 -17.68 -6.91 3.00
CA ASN A 18 -18.49 -6.07 2.15
C ASN A 18 -17.60 -5.08 1.38
N LEU A 19 -17.29 -5.39 0.11
CA LEU A 19 -16.38 -4.58 -0.70
C LEU A 19 -16.89 -3.16 -0.98
N THR A 20 -18.21 -2.93 -1.02
CA THR A 20 -18.77 -1.58 -1.11
C THR A 20 -18.42 -0.75 0.12
N VAL A 21 -18.47 -1.35 1.32
CA VAL A 21 -18.06 -0.66 2.55
C VAL A 21 -16.55 -0.40 2.56
N VAL A 22 -15.74 -1.34 2.08
CA VAL A 22 -14.28 -1.16 1.96
C VAL A 22 -13.96 0.00 1.02
N GLN A 23 -14.56 0.03 -0.18
CA GLN A 23 -14.38 1.11 -1.14
C GLN A 23 -14.79 2.46 -0.55
N ASN A 24 -16.01 2.55 0.01
CA ASN A 24 -16.49 3.79 0.62
C ASN A 24 -15.57 4.26 1.78
N THR A 25 -14.96 3.32 2.50
CA THR A 25 -13.98 3.65 3.56
C THR A 25 -12.69 4.19 2.96
N ALA A 26 -12.18 3.57 1.89
CA ALA A 26 -10.98 4.03 1.18
C ALA A 26 -11.18 5.46 0.62
N ASP A 27 -12.34 5.72 0.01
CA ASP A 27 -12.69 7.05 -0.52
C ASP A 27 -12.71 8.10 0.59
N LYS A 28 -13.27 7.76 1.76
CA LYS A 28 -13.29 8.68 2.91
C LYS A 28 -11.94 8.92 3.54
N ILE A 29 -11.03 7.96 3.49
CA ILE A 29 -9.65 8.18 3.93
C ILE A 29 -8.95 9.13 2.97
N LEU A 30 -9.07 8.91 1.67
CA LEU A 30 -8.47 9.80 0.68
C LEU A 30 -8.99 11.24 0.82
N GLU A 31 -10.27 11.42 1.13
CA GLU A 31 -10.90 12.73 1.30
C GLU A 31 -10.54 13.43 2.62
N LEU A 32 -10.44 12.70 3.73
CA LEU A 32 -10.46 13.29 5.08
C LEU A 32 -9.18 13.08 5.89
N TRP A 33 -8.31 12.15 5.50
CA TRP A 33 -7.16 11.80 6.32
C TRP A 33 -6.10 12.89 6.30
N ASP A 34 -5.61 13.23 7.49
CA ASP A 34 -4.48 14.14 7.62
C ASP A 34 -3.17 13.36 7.41
N PHE A 35 -2.72 13.34 6.15
CA PHE A 35 -1.53 12.59 5.76
C PHE A 35 -0.23 13.16 6.32
N GLU A 36 -0.20 14.44 6.74
CA GLU A 36 0.96 15.03 7.41
C GLU A 36 1.18 14.43 8.80
N ASP A 37 0.13 13.85 9.38
CA ASP A 37 0.08 13.33 10.74
C ASP A 37 0.15 11.78 10.79
N SER A 38 0.57 11.16 9.69
CA SER A 38 0.78 9.71 9.53
C SER A 38 2.10 9.24 10.15
N TYR A 39 2.21 7.93 10.38
CA TYR A 39 3.42 7.26 10.89
C TYR A 39 4.35 6.79 9.75
N GLY A 40 3.95 7.00 8.50
CA GLY A 40 4.70 6.60 7.30
C GLY A 40 4.25 5.25 6.73
N TRP A 41 4.29 4.18 7.53
CA TRP A 41 3.85 2.84 7.08
C TRP A 41 2.38 2.80 6.61
N ASP A 42 1.57 3.78 7.05
CA ASP A 42 0.20 4.00 6.60
C ASP A 42 0.12 4.14 5.08
N PHE A 43 1.05 4.85 4.43
CA PHE A 43 1.02 5.05 2.97
C PHE A 43 1.09 3.74 2.21
N SER A 44 1.98 2.83 2.63
CA SER A 44 2.09 1.51 2.02
C SER A 44 0.87 0.64 2.31
N LEU A 45 0.29 0.73 3.50
CA LEU A 45 -0.94 0.01 3.83
C LEU A 45 -2.12 0.47 2.97
N LEU A 46 -2.25 1.78 2.77
CA LEU A 46 -3.28 2.36 1.91
C LEU A 46 -3.04 1.98 0.44
N ALA A 47 -1.78 1.98 0.00
CA ALA A 47 -1.42 1.52 -1.34
C ALA A 47 -1.84 0.06 -1.56
N MET A 48 -1.49 -0.87 -0.65
CA MET A 48 -1.89 -2.27 -0.76
C MET A 48 -3.42 -2.46 -0.76
N ASN A 49 -4.15 -1.65 0.00
CA ASN A 49 -5.60 -1.64 -0.04
C ASN A 49 -6.15 -1.17 -1.40
N SER A 50 -5.59 -0.09 -1.95
CA SER A 50 -5.96 0.41 -3.29
C SER A 50 -5.65 -0.62 -4.38
N LEU A 51 -4.53 -1.34 -4.30
CA LEU A 51 -4.21 -2.43 -5.22
C LEU A 51 -5.30 -3.50 -5.23
N ARG A 52 -5.70 -4.01 -4.06
CA ARG A 52 -6.78 -5.02 -3.95
C ARG A 52 -8.15 -4.50 -4.37
N LEU A 53 -8.40 -3.19 -4.30
CA LEU A 53 -9.61 -2.56 -4.83
C LEU A 53 -9.53 -2.32 -6.35
N GLY A 54 -8.39 -2.59 -6.98
CA GLY A 54 -8.16 -2.41 -8.41
C GLY A 54 -7.73 -1.00 -8.82
N ASP A 55 -7.43 -0.12 -7.87
CA ASP A 55 -6.98 1.26 -8.12
C ASP A 55 -5.46 1.37 -8.01
N VAL A 56 -4.77 0.91 -9.05
CA VAL A 56 -3.31 0.89 -9.12
C VAL A 56 -2.73 2.31 -9.17
N GLU A 57 -3.42 3.25 -9.81
CA GLU A 57 -2.99 4.65 -9.90
C GLU A 57 -2.96 5.30 -8.50
N GLN A 58 -4.02 5.11 -7.71
CA GLN A 58 -4.07 5.63 -6.35
C GLN A 58 -3.06 4.93 -5.44
N ALA A 59 -2.77 3.64 -5.67
CA ALA A 59 -1.73 2.94 -4.93
C ALA A 59 -0.35 3.59 -5.14
N VAL A 60 0.01 3.88 -6.40
CA VAL A 60 1.25 4.60 -6.73
C VAL A 60 1.23 6.01 -6.15
N ALA A 61 0.10 6.73 -6.21
CA ALA A 61 -0.02 8.06 -5.64
C ALA A 61 0.26 8.10 -4.12
N TYR A 62 -0.15 7.07 -3.36
CA TYR A 62 0.22 6.95 -1.95
C TYR A 62 1.72 6.71 -1.75
N LEU A 63 2.33 5.83 -2.56
CA LEU A 63 3.77 5.53 -2.48
C LEU A 63 4.66 6.69 -2.94
N LEU A 64 4.11 7.65 -3.68
CA LEU A 64 4.79 8.86 -4.12
C LEU A 64 4.32 10.11 -3.35
N HIS A 65 3.56 9.93 -2.27
CA HIS A 65 3.00 11.05 -1.53
C HIS A 65 4.12 11.96 -0.99
N PRO A 66 4.00 13.30 -1.05
CA PRO A 66 5.08 14.23 -0.67
C PRO A 66 5.59 14.08 0.76
N VAL A 67 4.80 13.51 1.68
CA VAL A 67 5.19 13.26 3.08
C VAL A 67 5.93 11.93 3.24
N PHE A 68 5.79 10.99 2.30
CA PHE A 68 6.39 9.66 2.36
C PHE A 68 7.78 9.67 1.69
N GLN A 69 8.72 10.36 2.32
CA GLN A 69 10.06 10.61 1.76
C GLN A 69 11.15 9.71 2.34
N PHE A 70 12.15 9.45 1.51
CA PHE A 70 13.37 8.72 1.84
C PHE A 70 14.59 9.55 1.45
N ASP A 71 15.66 9.47 2.24
CA ASP A 71 16.93 10.11 1.94
C ASP A 71 17.72 9.36 0.85
N ASP A 72 18.91 9.85 0.52
CA ASP A 72 19.79 9.27 -0.50
C ASP A 72 20.35 7.89 -0.12
N ALA A 73 20.34 7.54 1.16
CA ALA A 73 20.66 6.22 1.67
C ALA A 73 19.45 5.27 1.75
N GLY A 74 18.24 5.76 1.41
CA GLY A 74 17.00 5.00 1.45
C GLY A 74 16.38 4.88 2.86
N TYR A 75 16.83 5.69 3.82
CA TYR A 75 16.17 5.77 5.12
C TYR A 75 14.95 6.71 5.05
N PRO A 76 13.86 6.39 5.76
CA PRO A 76 12.78 7.35 5.95
C PRO A 76 13.33 8.67 6.48
N VAL A 77 12.96 9.80 5.86
CA VAL A 77 13.29 11.14 6.38
C VAL A 77 12.56 11.40 7.70
N GLY A 78 11.43 10.71 7.91
CA GLY A 78 10.60 10.81 9.10
C GLY A 78 9.65 12.00 9.04
N GLY A 79 8.91 12.17 10.12
CA GLY A 79 7.98 13.28 10.29
C GLY A 79 7.93 13.74 11.74
N SER A 80 6.96 14.58 12.08
CA SER A 80 6.73 15.03 13.47
C SER A 80 6.34 13.87 14.41
N ARG A 81 5.79 12.79 13.85
CA ARG A 81 5.20 11.64 14.56
C ARG A 81 6.20 10.57 14.97
N VAL A 82 7.23 10.32 14.15
CA VAL A 82 8.08 9.13 14.30
C VAL A 82 9.57 9.48 14.10
N PRO A 83 10.44 9.16 15.08
CA PRO A 83 11.87 9.37 14.94
C PRO A 83 12.49 8.35 13.97
N THR A 84 13.56 8.75 13.30
CA THR A 84 14.29 7.93 12.33
C THR A 84 15.57 7.33 12.95
N PRO A 85 16.00 6.13 12.52
CA PRO A 85 15.43 5.30 11.45
C PRO A 85 14.16 4.54 11.90
N TYR A 86 13.11 4.60 11.07
CA TYR A 86 11.85 3.90 11.32
C TYR A 86 11.63 2.76 10.31
N PHE A 87 12.12 1.57 10.65
CA PHE A 87 12.11 0.42 9.74
C PHE A 87 10.72 -0.05 9.25
N PRO A 88 9.62 0.08 10.02
CA PRO A 88 8.30 -0.26 9.49
C PRO A 88 7.96 0.51 8.20
N ASN A 89 8.40 1.76 8.07
CA ASN A 89 8.17 2.57 6.87
C ASN A 89 8.89 2.02 5.62
N ALA A 90 10.18 1.70 5.77
CA ALA A 90 10.97 1.14 4.67
C ALA A 90 10.51 -0.28 4.33
N ALA A 91 10.23 -1.11 5.34
CA ALA A 91 9.76 -2.47 5.14
C ALA A 91 8.38 -2.49 4.46
N SER A 92 7.47 -1.57 4.81
CA SER A 92 6.15 -1.50 4.21
C SER A 92 6.21 -1.05 2.74
N LEU A 93 7.12 -0.12 2.38
CA LEU A 93 7.36 0.23 0.97
C LEU A 93 7.78 -0.99 0.16
N LEU A 94 8.75 -1.76 0.68
CA LEU A 94 9.21 -2.96 0.01
C LEU A 94 8.11 -4.00 -0.12
N LEU A 95 7.27 -4.18 0.91
CA LEU A 95 6.14 -5.09 0.87
C LEU A 95 5.09 -4.67 -0.16
N ALA A 96 4.70 -3.40 -0.19
CA ALA A 96 3.76 -2.89 -1.19
C ALA A 96 4.31 -3.02 -2.62
N THR A 97 5.60 -2.74 -2.82
CA THR A 97 6.26 -2.89 -4.12
C THR A 97 6.33 -4.36 -4.55
N ALA A 98 6.61 -5.28 -3.60
CA ALA A 98 6.59 -6.71 -3.86
C ALA A 98 5.19 -7.21 -4.25
N MET A 99 4.16 -6.69 -3.59
CA MET A 99 2.76 -6.97 -3.91
C MET A 99 2.38 -6.42 -5.30
N MET A 100 2.82 -5.22 -5.67
CA MET A 100 2.67 -4.70 -7.04
C MET A 100 3.39 -5.56 -8.08
N ALA A 101 4.51 -6.19 -7.72
CA ALA A 101 5.31 -6.98 -8.64
C ALA A 101 4.79 -8.42 -8.83
N GLY A 102 4.39 -9.07 -7.73
CA GLY A 102 4.02 -10.49 -7.69
C GLY A 102 2.52 -10.77 -7.60
N GLY A 103 1.71 -9.80 -7.20
CA GLY A 103 0.28 -9.98 -6.92
C GLY A 103 0.01 -10.61 -5.55
N TRP A 104 -1.21 -11.11 -5.37
CA TRP A 104 -1.73 -11.69 -4.13
C TRP A 104 -2.83 -12.72 -4.42
N ASP A 105 -3.06 -13.66 -3.50
CA ASP A 105 -4.11 -14.70 -3.64
C ASP A 105 -4.18 -15.30 -5.08
N GLU A 106 -5.33 -15.18 -5.76
CA GLU A 106 -5.56 -15.61 -7.14
C GLU A 106 -5.28 -14.50 -8.18
N ASP A 107 -5.01 -13.27 -7.74
CA ASP A 107 -4.70 -12.12 -8.59
C ASP A 107 -3.18 -11.95 -8.69
N THR A 108 -2.57 -12.86 -9.45
CA THR A 108 -1.11 -12.99 -9.56
C THR A 108 -0.53 -12.12 -10.66
N GLY A 109 0.75 -11.77 -10.53
CA GLY A 109 1.51 -11.05 -11.54
C GLY A 109 1.66 -9.55 -11.25
N PRO A 110 2.15 -8.77 -12.22
CA PRO A 110 2.44 -7.36 -12.00
C PRO A 110 1.20 -6.46 -12.12
N HIS A 111 0.99 -5.61 -11.11
CA HIS A 111 -0.05 -4.58 -11.01
C HIS A 111 0.58 -3.19 -11.00
N PHE A 112 0.84 -2.65 -12.19
CA PHE A 112 1.40 -1.31 -12.39
C PHE A 112 0.49 -0.45 -13.28
N PRO A 113 0.60 0.89 -13.21
CA PRO A 113 -0.14 1.82 -14.07
C PRO A 113 -0.07 1.46 -15.55
N GLN A 114 -1.15 1.73 -16.27
CA GLN A 114 -1.23 1.42 -17.69
C GLN A 114 -0.17 2.22 -18.47
N GLY A 115 0.56 1.55 -19.36
CA GLY A 115 1.57 2.19 -20.23
C GLY A 115 2.97 2.26 -19.64
N TRP A 116 3.18 1.78 -18.41
CA TRP A 116 4.52 1.59 -17.86
C TRP A 116 5.18 0.35 -18.48
N ASP A 117 6.44 0.47 -18.91
CA ASP A 117 7.28 -0.67 -19.31
C ASP A 117 8.00 -1.22 -18.05
N VAL A 118 7.37 -2.19 -17.40
CA VAL A 118 7.85 -2.76 -16.14
C VAL A 118 8.42 -4.16 -16.36
N ARG A 119 9.61 -4.40 -15.82
CA ARG A 119 10.24 -5.73 -15.77
C ARG A 119 10.26 -6.23 -14.34
N VAL A 120 9.72 -7.44 -14.15
CA VAL A 120 9.68 -8.12 -12.86
C VAL A 120 10.35 -9.49 -13.01
N GLU A 121 11.23 -9.84 -12.07
CA GLU A 121 11.88 -11.14 -12.03
C GLU A 121 11.88 -11.68 -10.59
N GLY A 122 11.57 -12.96 -10.42
CA GLY A 122 11.71 -13.65 -9.12
C GLY A 122 10.65 -13.31 -8.06
N PHE A 123 9.71 -12.41 -8.35
CA PHE A 123 8.58 -12.16 -7.46
C PHE A 123 7.50 -13.24 -7.65
N ILE A 124 7.00 -13.71 -6.51
CA ILE A 124 5.83 -14.59 -6.42
C ILE A 124 4.75 -13.83 -5.64
N PRO A 125 3.46 -14.19 -5.81
CA PRO A 125 2.40 -13.63 -4.98
C PRO A 125 2.78 -13.71 -3.50
N GLY A 126 2.79 -12.56 -2.86
CA GLY A 126 3.16 -12.41 -1.46
C GLY A 126 1.93 -11.95 -0.69
N LEU A 127 1.57 -12.73 0.34
CA LEU A 127 0.32 -12.65 1.12
C LEU A 127 -0.86 -13.37 0.44
#